data_AF-A0A1L1W537-F1
#
_entry.id   AF-A0A1L1W537-F1
#
_cell.length_a   1.000
_cell.length_b   1.000
_cell.length_c   1.000
_cell.angle_alpha   90.00
_cell.angle_beta   90.00
_cell.angle_gamma   90.00
#
_symmetry.space_group_name_H-M   'P 1'
#
loop_
_entity.id
_entity.type
_entity.pdbx_description
1 polymer ?
#
loop_
_entity_poly.entity_id
_entity_poly.type
_entity_poly.pdbx_seq_one_letter_code
_entity_poly.pdbx_strand_id
1 'polypeptide(L)' 'LERITEIAGVVVSFDPKPIQGDWNGAGAHTNYSTKSMRNDGGFEVIKKAIEKLGLRHKE' A
#
# COMPACT_ATOMS: atom_id res chain seq x y z
N LEU A 1 11.64 -8.17 -10.57
CA LEU A 1 10.44 -8.50 -11.37
C LEU A 1 10.70 -8.25 -12.86
N GLU A 2 11.05 -7.01 -13.24
CA GLU A 2 11.34 -6.64 -14.64
C GLU A 2 12.37 -7.54 -15.37
N ARG A 3 13.46 -7.97 -14.70
CA ARG A 3 14.45 -8.87 -15.32
C ARG A 3 13.89 -10.24 -15.68
N ILE A 4 12.94 -10.77 -14.89
CA ILE A 4 12.28 -12.04 -15.18
C ILE A 4 11.32 -11.86 -16.36
N THR A 5 10.60 -10.74 -16.42
CA THR A 5 9.65 -10.45 -17.50
C THR A 5 10.35 -10.22 -18.83
N GLU A 6 11.53 -9.59 -18.83
CA GLU A 6 12.39 -9.46 -20.01
C GLU A 6 12.76 -10.83 -20.60
N ILE A 7 13.24 -11.76 -19.77
CA ILE A 7 13.59 -13.13 -20.21
C ILE A 7 12.37 -13.85 -20.79
N ALA A 8 11.20 -13.64 -20.20
CA ALA A 8 9.94 -14.22 -20.65
C ALA A 8 9.32 -13.51 -21.88
N GLY A 9 9.91 -12.41 -22.36
CA GLY A 9 9.40 -11.64 -23.50
C GLY A 9 8.09 -10.89 -23.20
N VAL A 10 7.85 -10.48 -21.95
CA VAL A 10 6.65 -9.75 -21.52
C VAL A 10 7.01 -8.45 -20.80
N VAL A 11 6.08 -7.49 -20.78
CA VAL A 11 6.24 -6.19 -20.11
C VAL A 11 5.45 -6.18 -18.81
N VAL A 12 6.06 -5.72 -17.71
CA VAL A 12 5.38 -5.41 -16.46
C VAL A 12 5.16 -3.90 -16.35
N SER A 13 3.99 -3.50 -15.86
CA SER A 13 3.65 -2.11 -15.57
C SER A 13 3.39 -1.92 -14.09
N PHE A 14 3.92 -0.83 -13.53
CA PHE A 14 3.59 -0.34 -12.19
C PHE A 14 2.72 0.92 -12.22
N ASP A 15 2.17 1.26 -13.40
CA ASP A 15 1.17 2.31 -13.52
C ASP A 15 -0.05 1.97 -12.64
N PRO A 16 -0.58 2.92 -11.84
CA PRO A 16 -1.72 2.67 -10.96
C PRO A 16 -3.02 2.32 -11.72
N LYS A 17 -3.13 2.66 -13.01
CA LYS A 17 -4.27 2.37 -13.87
C LYS A 17 -3.77 2.06 -15.29
N PRO A 18 -3.19 0.88 -15.52
CA PRO A 18 -2.55 0.56 -16.80
C PRO A 18 -3.55 0.38 -17.94
N ILE A 19 -4.81 0.04 -17.62
CA ILE A 19 -5.91 -0.15 -18.57
C ILE A 19 -7.07 0.76 -18.17
N GLN A 20 -7.54 1.59 -19.10
CA GLN A 20 -8.68 2.48 -18.90
C GLN A 20 -10.02 1.71 -18.85
N GLY A 21 -11.05 2.36 -18.31
CA GLY A 21 -12.39 1.78 -18.18
C GLY A 21 -12.57 0.97 -16.90
N ASP A 22 -13.49 0.01 -16.95
CA ASP A 22 -13.95 -0.80 -15.81
C ASP A 22 -13.03 -2.00 -15.51
N TRP A 23 -11.73 -1.71 -15.41
CA TRP A 23 -10.71 -2.65 -14.96
C TRP A 23 -10.17 -2.18 -13.61
N ASN A 24 -9.78 -3.11 -12.75
CA ASN A 24 -9.16 -2.73 -11.47
C ASN A 24 -7.84 -1.97 -11.70
N GLY A 25 -7.54 -1.03 -10.79
CA GLY A 25 -6.21 -0.42 -10.71
C GLY A 25 -5.22 -1.30 -9.95
N ALA A 26 -3.97 -0.84 -9.89
CA ALA A 26 -2.91 -1.43 -9.08
C ALA A 26 -2.51 -0.46 -7.96
N GLY A 27 -2.39 -0.97 -6.73
CA GLY A 27 -1.99 -0.20 -5.55
C GLY A 27 -0.85 -0.85 -4.79
N ALA A 28 -0.13 -0.06 -4.00
CA ALA A 28 0.97 -0.50 -3.15
C ALA A 28 0.57 -0.40 -1.66
N HIS A 29 -0.43 -1.19 -1.25
CA HIS A 29 -0.94 -1.17 0.11
C HIS A 29 0.18 -1.39 1.14
N THR A 30 0.29 -0.47 2.10
CA THR A 30 1.32 -0.51 3.14
C THR A 30 0.70 -0.88 4.47
N ASN A 31 0.93 -2.12 4.91
CA ASN A 31 0.62 -2.53 6.28
C ASN A 31 1.77 -2.10 7.19
N TYR A 32 1.45 -1.53 8.36
CA TYR A 32 2.47 -1.13 9.32
C TYR A 32 2.04 -1.44 10.75
N SER A 33 3.02 -1.63 11.64
CA SER A 33 2.79 -1.68 13.08
C SER A 33 4.04 -1.27 13.84
N THR A 34 3.85 -0.63 14.99
CA THR A 34 4.91 -0.37 15.97
C THR A 34 4.90 -1.44 17.05
N LYS A 35 5.96 -1.50 17.88
CA LYS A 35 6.04 -2.47 18.97
C LYS A 35 4.83 -2.38 19.91
N SER A 36 4.39 -1.17 20.27
CA SER A 36 3.23 -0.97 21.15
C SER A 36 1.90 -1.37 20.50
N MET A 37 1.76 -1.24 19.18
CA MET A 37 0.57 -1.70 18.46
C MET A 37 0.40 -3.22 18.47
N ARG A 38 1.51 -3.97 18.61
CA ARG A 38 1.52 -5.44 18.61
C ARG A 38 1.36 -6.07 20.01
N ASN A 39 1.22 -5.25 21.05
CA ASN A 39 1.07 -5.70 22.44
C ASN A 39 -0.36 -5.43 22.96
N ASP A 40 -0.66 -5.89 24.17
CA ASP A 40 -1.95 -5.65 24.84
C ASP A 40 -2.29 -4.15 24.90
N GLY A 41 -3.54 -3.82 24.57
CA GLY A 41 -3.99 -2.43 24.43
C GLY A 41 -3.53 -1.73 23.13
N GLY A 42 -2.84 -2.43 22.23
CA GLY A 42 -2.30 -1.88 20.98
C GLY A 42 -3.35 -1.29 20.03
N PHE A 43 -4.60 -1.72 20.11
CA PHE A 43 -5.70 -1.18 19.30
C PHE A 43 -5.93 0.31 19.53
N GLU A 44 -5.79 0.79 20.77
CA GLU A 44 -5.91 2.22 21.07
C GLU A 44 -4.74 3.03 20.51
N VAL A 45 -3.55 2.41 20.41
CA VAL A 45 -2.41 3.02 19.72
C VAL A 45 -2.66 3.11 18.22
N ILE A 46 -3.27 2.08 17.62
CA ILE A 46 -3.65 2.07 16.19
C ILE A 46 -4.65 3.20 15.89
N LYS A 47 -5.72 3.35 16.69
CA LYS A 47 -6.70 4.45 16.51
C LYS A 47 -6.04 5.82 16.52
N LYS A 48 -5.20 6.10 17.53
CA LYS A 48 -4.44 7.36 17.63
C LYS A 48 -3.52 7.59 16.43
N ALA A 49 -2.96 6.52 15.88
CA ALA A 49 -2.13 6.60 14.69
C ALA A 49 -2.95 6.94 13.43
N ILE A 50 -4.11 6.31 13.25
CA ILE A 50 -5.04 6.60 12.15
C ILE A 50 -5.50 8.06 12.21
N GLU A 51 -5.84 8.58 13.41
CA GLU A 51 -6.19 10.00 13.60
C GLU A 51 -5.06 10.93 13.12
N LYS A 52 -3.81 10.65 13.50
CA LYS A 52 -2.64 11.41 13.06
C LYS A 52 -2.44 11.37 11.55
N LEU A 53 -2.63 10.20 10.93
CA LEU A 53 -2.55 10.06 9.46
C LEU A 53 -3.68 10.84 8.77
N GLY A 54 -4.88 10.84 9.34
CA GLY A 54 -6.02 11.61 8.84
C GLY A 54 -5.75 13.12 8.78
N LEU A 55 -5.05 13.67 9.78
CA LEU A 55 -4.66 15.08 9.81
C LEU A 55 -3.65 15.47 8.71
N ARG A 56 -2.92 14.50 8.14
CA ARG A 56 -1.86 14.72 7.14
C ARG A 56 -2.16 14.06 5.81
N HIS A 57 -3.43 13.73 5.52
CA HIS A 57 -3.79 12.98 4.31
C HIS A 57 -3.42 13.71 3.00
N LYS A 58 -3.37 15.05 3.01
CA LYS A 58 -3.05 15.87 1.84
C LYS A 58 -1.55 16.15 1.64
N GLU A 59 -0.73 15.81 2.63
CA GLU A 59 0.68 16.20 2.65
C GLU A 59 1.54 15.41 1.67
#